data_AF-A0A6P0SF94-F1
#
_entry.id   AF-A0A6P0SF94-F1
#
_cell.length_a   1.000
_cell.length_b   1.000
_cell.length_c   1.000
_cell.angle_alpha   90.00
_cell.angle_beta   90.00
_cell.angle_gamma   90.00
#
_symmetry.space_group_name_H-M   'P 1'
#
loop_
_entity.id
_entity.type
_entity.pdbx_description
1 polymer ?
#
loop_
_entity_poly.entity_id
_entity_poly.type
_entity_poly.pdbx_seq_one_letter_code
_entity_poly.pdbx_strand_id
1 'polypeptide(L)'
;MANYAGIAIGINHYQFLQPLNYGQADAQRLQGFFVDQAHLQPSEFLLLTDTSPPIDDFLTYPNRENILRCLDRIRQSPGSRESWRWFLFSGCGVSWDNVDYLMPIDGNPNDIPGTGIPIECLFSSLKTMGGNKILVLLDINRSPGMPSGEPVGAETVELAYQMGISLILSSQLNQFSHEASALGNGLFTSALLEALRYYHTDITLENLDEYLT
;
A
#
# COMPACT_ATOMS: atom_id res chain seq x y z
N MET A 1 17.58 5.27 -15.02
CA MET A 1 17.42 4.66 -13.67
C MET A 1 16.02 4.98 -13.19
N ALA A 2 15.33 4.02 -12.57
CA ALA A 2 13.96 4.22 -12.13
C ALA A 2 13.93 5.12 -10.87
N ASN A 3 13.21 6.24 -10.93
CA ASN A 3 13.05 7.19 -9.82
C ASN A 3 11.55 7.33 -9.54
N TYR A 4 10.97 6.34 -8.86
CA TYR A 4 9.54 6.36 -8.58
C TYR A 4 9.22 7.39 -7.50
N ALA A 5 8.39 8.38 -7.82
CA ALA A 5 7.83 9.31 -6.85
C ALA A 5 6.65 8.68 -6.10
N GLY A 6 5.96 7.73 -6.73
CA GLY A 6 4.88 6.99 -6.12
C GLY A 6 4.79 5.54 -6.60
N ILE A 7 4.30 4.67 -5.73
CA ILE A 7 3.98 3.29 -6.03
C ILE A 7 2.60 3.00 -5.46
N ALA A 8 1.71 2.41 -6.26
CA ALA A 8 0.42 1.95 -5.78
C ALA A 8 0.20 0.48 -6.16
N ILE A 9 -0.20 -0.32 -5.19
CA ILE A 9 -0.57 -1.72 -5.35
C ILE A 9 -2.03 -1.87 -4.94
N GLY A 10 -2.86 -2.36 -5.85
CA GLY A 10 -4.30 -2.48 -5.63
C GLY A 10 -4.81 -3.81 -6.12
N ILE A 11 -5.37 -4.63 -5.23
CA ILE A 11 -5.72 -6.02 -5.54
C ILE A 11 -7.18 -6.30 -5.24
N ASN A 12 -7.91 -6.83 -6.23
CA ASN A 12 -9.31 -7.26 -6.08
C ASN A 12 -9.46 -8.78 -6.12
N HIS A 13 -8.91 -9.45 -7.12
CA HIS A 13 -9.22 -10.84 -7.44
C HIS A 13 -8.14 -11.80 -6.95
N TYR A 14 -8.05 -11.96 -5.63
CA TYR A 14 -7.16 -12.96 -5.02
C TYR A 14 -7.46 -14.37 -5.51
N GLN A 15 -6.40 -15.17 -5.70
CA GLN A 15 -6.49 -16.56 -6.16
C GLN A 15 -6.99 -17.50 -5.06
N PHE A 16 -6.61 -17.24 -3.80
CA PHE A 16 -6.93 -18.11 -2.66
C PHE A 16 -7.65 -17.39 -1.51
N LEU A 17 -7.92 -16.09 -1.64
CA LEU A 17 -8.64 -15.28 -0.65
C LEU A 17 -9.96 -14.77 -1.23
N GLN A 18 -10.84 -14.26 -0.36
CA GLN A 18 -12.07 -13.62 -0.80
C GLN A 18 -11.73 -12.36 -1.64
N PRO A 19 -12.42 -12.15 -2.76
CA PRO A 19 -12.18 -10.98 -3.59
C PRO A 19 -12.61 -9.68 -2.87
N LEU A 20 -11.92 -8.59 -3.20
CA LEU A 20 -12.25 -7.23 -2.81
C LEU A 20 -12.83 -6.45 -3.99
N ASN A 21 -13.48 -5.32 -3.71
CA ASN A 21 -14.15 -4.52 -4.73
C ASN A 21 -13.38 -3.27 -5.16
N TYR A 22 -12.51 -2.72 -4.30
CA TYR A 22 -11.99 -1.36 -4.46
C TYR A 22 -10.47 -1.25 -4.59
N GLY A 23 -9.70 -2.29 -4.24
CA GLY A 23 -8.23 -2.26 -4.24
C GLY A 23 -7.63 -1.75 -5.54
N GLN A 24 -8.03 -2.35 -6.67
CA GLN A 24 -7.57 -1.91 -7.99
C GLN A 24 -7.97 -0.44 -8.30
N ALA A 25 -9.23 -0.09 -8.04
CA ALA A 25 -9.74 1.24 -8.34
C ALA A 25 -9.03 2.32 -7.52
N ASP A 26 -8.70 2.02 -6.27
CA ASP A 26 -8.03 2.92 -5.34
C ASP A 26 -6.60 3.22 -5.78
N ALA A 27 -5.83 2.17 -6.13
CA ALA A 27 -4.49 2.33 -6.67
C ALA A 27 -4.49 3.14 -7.99
N GLN A 28 -5.46 2.88 -8.87
CA GLN A 28 -5.62 3.61 -10.13
C GLN A 28 -6.00 5.09 -9.92
N ARG A 29 -6.89 5.39 -8.97
CA ARG A 29 -7.26 6.78 -8.67
C ARG A 29 -6.12 7.57 -8.07
N LEU A 30 -5.30 6.97 -7.21
CA LEU A 30 -4.11 7.62 -6.68
C LEU A 30 -3.09 7.91 -7.79
N GLN A 31 -2.82 6.94 -8.67
CA GLN A 31 -1.97 7.18 -9.84
C GLN A 31 -2.52 8.31 -10.71
N GLY A 32 -3.82 8.28 -11.05
CA GLY A 32 -4.46 9.31 -11.87
C GLY A 32 -4.36 10.69 -11.24
N PHE A 33 -4.49 10.81 -9.91
CA PHE A 33 -4.24 12.08 -9.23
C PHE A 33 -2.82 12.60 -9.47
N PHE A 34 -1.79 11.77 -9.24
CA PHE A 34 -0.41 12.22 -9.40
C PHE A 34 -0.05 12.53 -10.86
N VAL A 35 -0.49 11.70 -11.80
CA VAL A 35 -0.16 11.86 -13.22
C VAL A 35 -0.95 13.00 -13.85
N ASP A 36 -2.27 13.03 -13.65
CA ASP A 36 -3.14 13.97 -14.37
C ASP A 36 -3.23 15.33 -13.66
N GLN A 37 -3.27 15.35 -12.32
CA GLN A 37 -3.53 16.57 -11.54
C GLN A 37 -2.24 17.16 -10.97
N ALA A 38 -1.29 16.34 -10.52
CA ALA A 38 0.01 16.80 -10.01
C ALA A 38 1.12 16.81 -11.08
N HIS A 39 0.81 16.48 -12.33
CA HIS A 39 1.72 16.50 -13.48
C HIS A 39 3.00 15.68 -13.32
N LEU A 40 2.94 14.61 -12.53
CA LEU A 40 4.02 13.63 -12.43
C LEU A 40 4.15 12.86 -13.74
N GLN A 41 5.39 12.57 -14.17
CA GLN A 41 5.57 11.76 -15.37
C GLN A 41 5.01 10.34 -15.13
N PRO A 42 4.28 9.74 -16.09
CA PRO A 42 3.76 8.37 -15.93
C PRO A 42 4.84 7.33 -15.57
N SER A 43 6.08 7.52 -16.05
CA SER A 43 7.22 6.65 -15.75
C SER A 43 7.75 6.79 -14.31
N GLU A 44 7.35 7.82 -13.58
CA GLU A 44 7.71 8.07 -12.18
C GLU A 44 6.66 7.52 -11.20
N PHE A 45 5.54 6.95 -11.69
CA PHE A 45 4.53 6.33 -10.85
C PHE A 45 4.29 4.87 -11.24
N LEU A 46 4.65 3.95 -10.34
CA LEU A 46 4.49 2.53 -10.59
C LEU A 46 3.15 2.02 -10.08
N LEU A 47 2.37 1.37 -10.94
CA LEU A 47 1.06 0.79 -10.60
C LEU A 47 1.11 -0.73 -10.79
N LEU A 48 0.72 -1.48 -9.75
CA LEU A 48 0.53 -2.92 -9.80
C LEU A 48 -0.92 -3.25 -9.43
N THR A 49 -1.69 -3.79 -10.37
CA THR A 49 -3.07 -4.22 -10.16
C THR A 49 -3.38 -5.49 -10.95
N ASP A 50 -4.52 -6.12 -10.66
CA ASP A 50 -4.97 -7.35 -11.32
C ASP A 50 -4.86 -7.28 -12.85
N THR A 51 -5.11 -6.09 -13.41
CA THR A 51 -5.16 -5.84 -14.86
C THR A 51 -4.14 -4.80 -15.35
N SER A 52 -3.16 -4.40 -14.53
CA SER A 52 -2.16 -3.42 -14.98
C SER A 52 -1.31 -4.02 -16.11
N PRO A 53 -1.05 -3.28 -17.20
CA PRO A 53 -0.19 -3.76 -18.26
C PRO A 53 1.27 -3.80 -17.78
N PRO A 54 2.10 -4.71 -18.32
CA PRO A 54 3.55 -4.68 -18.09
C PRO A 54 4.16 -3.34 -18.50
N ILE A 55 5.24 -2.94 -17.82
CA ILE A 55 6.04 -1.76 -18.16
C ILE A 55 7.42 -2.26 -18.59
N ASP A 56 7.71 -2.16 -19.90
CA ASP A 56 8.88 -2.79 -20.51
C ASP A 56 8.96 -4.29 -20.14
N ASP A 57 10.07 -4.74 -19.56
CA ASP A 57 10.27 -6.12 -19.07
C ASP A 57 9.72 -6.35 -17.64
N PHE A 58 8.99 -5.38 -17.07
CA PHE A 58 8.44 -5.47 -15.72
C PHE A 58 6.98 -5.88 -15.73
N LEU A 59 6.71 -7.08 -15.20
CA LEU A 59 5.34 -7.52 -14.98
C LEU A 59 4.76 -6.80 -13.76
N THR A 60 3.61 -6.18 -13.95
CA THR A 60 2.91 -5.39 -12.92
C THR A 60 1.76 -6.16 -12.28
N TYR A 61 1.52 -7.40 -12.69
CA TYR A 61 0.59 -8.30 -12.02
C TYR A 61 1.03 -8.50 -10.55
N PRO A 62 0.19 -8.24 -9.53
CA PRO A 62 0.59 -8.09 -8.13
C PRO A 62 0.75 -9.45 -7.41
N ASN A 63 1.42 -10.40 -8.05
CA ASN A 63 1.86 -11.63 -7.39
C ASN A 63 3.10 -11.39 -6.54
N ARG A 64 3.40 -12.33 -5.65
CA ARG A 64 4.52 -12.20 -4.71
C ARG A 64 5.84 -11.93 -5.41
N GLU A 65 6.13 -12.67 -6.48
CA GLU A 65 7.38 -12.54 -7.22
C GLU A 65 7.57 -11.14 -7.81
N ASN A 66 6.54 -10.59 -8.45
CA ASN A 66 6.59 -9.28 -9.09
C ASN A 66 6.67 -8.15 -8.05
N ILE A 67 5.96 -8.28 -6.92
CA ILE A 67 6.08 -7.33 -5.81
C ILE A 67 7.51 -7.37 -5.24
N LEU A 68 8.09 -8.54 -4.99
CA LEU A 68 9.47 -8.62 -4.49
C LEU A 68 10.48 -8.04 -5.50
N ARG A 69 10.31 -8.32 -6.80
CA ARG A 69 11.12 -7.70 -7.86
C ARG A 69 10.95 -6.18 -7.90
N CYS A 70 9.75 -5.66 -7.64
CA CYS A 70 9.51 -4.23 -7.46
C CYS A 70 10.39 -3.68 -6.33
N LEU A 71 10.29 -4.30 -5.15
CA LEU A 71 11.03 -3.90 -3.95
C LEU A 71 12.54 -3.98 -4.16
N ASP A 72 13.03 -5.00 -4.86
CA ASP A 72 14.44 -5.11 -5.25
C ASP A 72 14.91 -3.98 -6.16
N ARG A 73 14.09 -3.59 -7.15
CA ARG A 73 14.42 -2.45 -8.02
C ARG A 73 14.51 -1.15 -7.25
N ILE A 74 13.62 -0.93 -6.28
CA ILE A 74 13.65 0.22 -5.37
C ILE A 74 14.94 0.23 -4.55
N ARG A 75 15.36 -0.93 -4.03
CA ARG A 75 16.62 -1.09 -3.29
C ARG A 75 17.85 -0.76 -4.14
N GLN A 76 17.83 -1.13 -5.41
CA GLN A 76 18.95 -0.92 -6.34
C GLN A 76 19.00 0.49 -6.93
N SER A 77 17.89 1.23 -6.93
CA SER A 77 17.80 2.60 -7.43
C SER A 77 17.26 3.53 -6.34
N PRO A 78 18.08 3.86 -5.33
CA PRO A 78 17.66 4.77 -4.27
C PRO A 78 17.23 6.12 -4.86
N GLY A 79 16.02 6.55 -4.54
CA GLY A 79 15.46 7.81 -5.05
C GLY A 79 16.13 9.03 -4.44
N SER A 80 15.84 10.20 -5.01
CA SER A 80 16.14 11.48 -4.35
C SER A 80 15.50 11.55 -2.97
N ARG A 81 16.31 11.96 -1.97
CA ARG A 81 15.91 12.23 -0.58
C ARG A 81 15.35 13.64 -0.37
N GLU A 82 15.24 14.42 -1.44
CA GLU A 82 14.81 15.82 -1.39
C GLU A 82 13.28 15.95 -1.39
N SER A 83 12.58 14.99 -2.02
CA SER A 83 11.14 15.00 -2.20
C SER A 83 10.44 13.86 -1.46
N TRP A 84 9.17 14.07 -1.12
CA TRP A 84 8.31 13.03 -0.57
C TRP A 84 8.07 11.91 -1.57
N ARG A 85 8.07 10.67 -1.06
CA ARG A 85 7.71 9.47 -1.79
C ARG A 85 6.42 8.89 -1.24
N TRP A 86 5.63 8.30 -2.13
CA TRP A 86 4.32 7.77 -1.79
C TRP A 86 4.28 6.26 -2.04
N PHE A 87 3.74 5.52 -1.09
CA PHE A 87 3.39 4.13 -1.27
C PHE A 87 1.95 3.92 -0.81
N LEU A 88 1.12 3.34 -1.68
CA LEU A 88 -0.21 2.87 -1.35
C LEU A 88 -0.30 1.37 -1.54
N PHE A 89 -0.84 0.66 -0.55
CA PHE A 89 -1.36 -0.67 -0.72
C PHE A 89 -2.85 -0.68 -0.36
N SER A 90 -3.70 -1.13 -1.28
CA SER A 90 -5.12 -1.40 -1.01
C SER A 90 -5.42 -2.86 -1.33
N GLY A 91 -5.68 -3.65 -0.28
CA GLY A 91 -5.69 -5.11 -0.37
C GLY A 91 -5.84 -5.82 0.96
N CYS A 92 -5.53 -7.11 0.99
CA CYS A 92 -5.67 -7.97 2.15
C CYS A 92 -4.36 -7.97 2.97
N GLY A 93 -4.51 -7.91 4.29
CA GLY A 93 -3.41 -8.07 5.23
C GLY A 93 -3.77 -9.09 6.30
N VAL A 94 -2.75 -9.74 6.84
CA VAL A 94 -2.89 -10.76 7.88
C VAL A 94 -1.75 -10.69 8.87
N SER A 95 -2.03 -11.04 10.13
CA SER A 95 -1.04 -11.21 11.18
C SER A 95 -0.90 -12.70 11.46
N TRP A 96 0.33 -13.20 11.41
CA TRP A 96 0.65 -14.60 11.68
C TRP A 96 1.94 -14.66 12.50
N ASP A 97 1.87 -15.32 13.65
CA ASP A 97 3.00 -15.43 14.60
C ASP A 97 3.64 -14.08 14.96
N ASN A 98 2.79 -13.09 15.24
CA ASN A 98 3.16 -11.69 15.54
C ASN A 98 3.85 -10.93 14.40
N VAL A 99 3.84 -11.47 13.18
CA VAL A 99 4.32 -10.79 11.98
C VAL A 99 3.14 -10.40 11.11
N ASP A 100 3.08 -9.13 10.73
CA ASP A 100 2.13 -8.56 9.79
C ASP A 100 2.62 -8.76 8.35
N TYR A 101 1.71 -9.26 7.51
CA TYR A 101 1.93 -9.51 6.10
C TYR A 101 0.90 -8.76 5.26
N LEU A 102 1.37 -8.20 4.15
CA LEU A 102 0.51 -7.88 3.02
C LEU A 102 0.37 -9.12 2.15
N MET A 103 -0.84 -9.43 1.72
CA MET A 103 -1.11 -10.56 0.85
C MET A 103 -1.04 -10.14 -0.61
N PRO A 104 -0.16 -10.74 -1.43
CA PRO A 104 -0.21 -10.64 -2.89
C PRO A 104 -1.45 -11.34 -3.46
N ILE A 105 -1.71 -11.16 -4.75
CA ILE A 105 -2.87 -11.77 -5.42
C ILE A 105 -2.84 -13.30 -5.40
N ASP A 106 -1.66 -13.91 -5.37
CA ASP A 106 -1.40 -15.35 -5.20
C ASP A 106 -1.15 -15.75 -3.74
N GLY A 107 -1.45 -14.88 -2.79
CA GLY A 107 -1.34 -15.13 -1.35
C GLY A 107 -2.19 -16.31 -0.90
N ASN A 108 -1.57 -17.32 -0.29
CA ASN A 108 -2.21 -18.56 0.15
C ASN A 108 -2.40 -18.56 1.69
N PRO A 109 -3.65 -18.65 2.19
CA PRO A 109 -3.91 -18.65 3.64
C PRO A 109 -3.30 -19.85 4.38
N ASN A 110 -2.95 -20.93 3.67
CA ASN A 110 -2.33 -22.12 4.25
C ASN A 110 -0.79 -22.01 4.35
N ASP A 111 -0.19 -20.98 3.74
CA ASP A 111 1.25 -20.71 3.78
C ASP A 111 1.49 -19.19 3.75
N ILE A 112 1.07 -18.52 4.83
CA ILE A 112 1.22 -17.06 4.97
C ILE A 112 2.71 -16.65 4.91
N PRO A 113 3.66 -17.31 5.61
CA PRO A 113 5.06 -16.91 5.56
C PRO A 113 5.70 -17.11 4.17
N GLY A 114 5.31 -18.17 3.46
CA GLY A 114 5.83 -18.46 2.12
C GLY A 114 5.23 -17.59 1.02
N THR A 115 3.99 -17.14 1.17
CA THR A 115 3.25 -16.43 0.11
C THR A 115 2.95 -14.96 0.39
N GLY A 116 3.00 -14.53 1.65
CA GLY A 116 2.87 -13.14 2.06
C GLY A 116 4.14 -12.32 1.85
N ILE A 117 3.99 -10.99 1.98
CA ILE A 117 5.07 -10.02 2.05
C ILE A 117 5.13 -9.47 3.48
N PRO A 118 6.17 -9.78 4.28
CA PRO A 118 6.33 -9.19 5.60
C PRO A 118 6.42 -7.67 5.52
N ILE A 119 5.76 -6.97 6.43
CA ILE A 119 5.79 -5.50 6.50
C ILE A 119 7.23 -4.99 6.67
N GLU A 120 8.05 -5.66 7.47
CA GLU A 120 9.47 -5.32 7.63
C GLU A 120 10.24 -5.32 6.28
N CYS A 121 9.97 -6.31 5.42
CA CYS A 121 10.57 -6.41 4.09
C CYS A 121 10.14 -5.23 3.20
N LEU A 122 8.85 -4.87 3.23
CA LEU A 122 8.32 -3.70 2.55
C LEU A 122 9.01 -2.43 3.04
N PHE A 123 8.98 -2.16 4.34
CA PHE A 123 9.49 -0.94 4.95
C PHE A 123 10.99 -0.76 4.73
N SER A 124 11.76 -1.84 4.84
CA SER A 124 13.21 -1.81 4.56
C SER A 124 13.50 -1.39 3.12
N SER A 125 12.67 -1.83 2.17
CA SER A 125 12.79 -1.45 0.76
C SER A 125 12.36 -0.01 0.51
N LEU A 126 11.23 0.38 1.07
CA LEU A 126 10.70 1.74 0.94
C LEU A 126 11.65 2.78 1.54
N LYS A 127 12.35 2.44 2.63
CA LYS A 127 13.38 3.30 3.22
C LYS A 127 14.52 3.63 2.28
N THR A 128 14.93 2.74 1.38
CA THR A 128 15.98 3.05 0.39
C THR A 128 15.49 4.04 -0.65
N MET A 129 14.18 4.11 -0.90
CA MET A 129 13.55 5.03 -1.86
C MET A 129 13.53 6.47 -1.38
N GLY A 130 13.06 6.70 -0.14
CA GLY A 130 12.70 8.04 0.36
C GLY A 130 13.35 8.44 1.68
N GLY A 131 14.11 7.56 2.33
CA GLY A 131 14.64 7.82 3.66
C GLY A 131 13.53 8.15 4.66
N ASN A 132 13.53 9.36 5.22
CA ASN A 132 12.51 9.81 6.18
C ASN A 132 11.36 10.59 5.50
N LYS A 133 11.43 10.81 4.18
CA LYS A 133 10.38 11.49 3.40
C LYS A 133 9.59 10.47 2.60
N ILE A 134 9.02 9.50 3.31
CA ILE A 134 8.15 8.50 2.71
C ILE A 134 6.86 8.40 3.49
N LEU A 135 5.75 8.53 2.77
CA LEU A 135 4.40 8.34 3.27
C LEU A 135 3.87 7.01 2.77
N VAL A 136 3.56 6.13 3.71
CA VAL A 136 3.00 4.81 3.50
C VAL A 136 1.53 4.87 3.88
N LEU A 137 0.67 4.51 2.94
CA LEU A 137 -0.78 4.46 3.07
C LEU A 137 -1.17 2.99 2.94
N LEU A 138 -1.72 2.39 3.99
CA LEU A 138 -2.19 1.00 3.93
C LEU A 138 -3.69 0.97 4.14
N ASP A 139 -4.41 0.69 3.06
CA ASP A 139 -5.83 0.38 3.07
C ASP A 139 -6.02 -1.15 3.15
N ILE A 140 -5.94 -1.66 4.38
CA ILE A 140 -5.90 -3.10 4.63
C ILE A 140 -7.28 -3.61 5.01
N ASN A 141 -7.79 -4.53 4.19
CA ASN A 141 -8.95 -5.34 4.51
C ASN A 141 -8.54 -6.66 5.16
N ARG A 142 -9.38 -7.17 6.07
CA ARG A 142 -9.27 -8.53 6.58
C ARG A 142 -10.25 -9.43 5.86
N SER A 143 -9.75 -10.33 5.00
CA SER A 143 -10.62 -11.32 4.35
C SER A 143 -11.25 -12.26 5.37
N PRO A 144 -12.58 -12.45 5.34
CA PRO A 144 -13.24 -13.52 6.08
C PRO A 144 -12.65 -14.89 5.70
N GLY A 145 -12.31 -15.70 6.70
CA GLY A 145 -11.75 -17.05 6.47
C GLY A 145 -10.22 -17.15 6.62
N MET A 146 -9.51 -16.04 6.85
CA MET A 146 -8.16 -16.10 7.40
C MET A 146 -8.21 -16.62 8.85
N PRO A 147 -7.19 -17.38 9.31
CA PRO A 147 -7.08 -17.72 10.72
C PRO A 147 -7.25 -16.43 11.54
N SER A 148 -8.12 -16.45 12.53
CA SER A 148 -8.30 -15.35 13.48
C SER A 148 -7.03 -15.21 14.32
N GLY A 149 -6.03 -14.53 13.75
CA GLY A 149 -4.82 -14.10 14.41
C GLY A 149 -5.04 -12.81 15.19
N GLU A 150 -3.93 -12.29 15.73
CA GLU A 150 -3.86 -10.99 16.36
C GLU A 150 -4.32 -9.86 15.41
N PRO A 151 -4.71 -8.69 15.94
CA PRO A 151 -5.07 -7.59 15.09
C PRO A 151 -3.90 -7.16 14.19
N VAL A 152 -4.05 -7.39 12.87
CA VAL A 152 -3.19 -6.82 11.83
C VAL A 152 -3.00 -5.34 12.07
N GLY A 153 -1.75 -4.90 12.07
CA GLY A 153 -1.34 -3.51 12.14
C GLY A 153 -0.54 -3.15 13.40
N ALA A 154 -0.57 -3.97 14.46
CA ALA A 154 0.14 -3.66 15.70
C ALA A 154 1.67 -3.64 15.47
N GLU A 155 2.21 -4.70 14.86
CA GLU A 155 3.62 -4.76 14.45
C GLU A 155 3.91 -3.68 13.39
N THR A 156 2.98 -3.47 12.45
CA THR A 156 3.12 -2.45 11.40
C THR A 156 3.34 -1.04 11.97
N VAL A 157 2.56 -0.64 12.98
CA VAL A 157 2.72 0.67 13.65
C VAL A 157 4.04 0.75 14.40
N GLU A 158 4.40 -0.32 15.12
CA GLU A 158 5.67 -0.37 15.85
C GLU A 158 6.87 -0.26 14.90
N LEU A 159 6.91 -1.04 13.83
CA LEU A 159 7.98 -0.99 12.82
C LEU A 159 8.04 0.38 12.15
N ALA A 160 6.90 0.99 11.80
CA ALA A 160 6.88 2.32 11.21
C ALA A 160 7.51 3.35 12.15
N TYR A 161 7.19 3.30 13.44
CA TYR A 161 7.78 4.16 14.46
C TYR A 161 9.30 3.93 14.59
N GLN A 162 9.73 2.68 14.78
CA GLN A 162 11.14 2.31 14.95
C GLN A 162 11.99 2.71 13.73
N MET A 163 11.43 2.57 12.53
CA MET A 163 12.13 2.92 11.30
C MET A 163 12.00 4.40 10.96
N GLY A 164 11.06 5.16 11.55
CA GLY A 164 10.79 6.55 11.19
C GLY A 164 10.14 6.67 9.81
N ILE A 165 9.10 5.88 9.57
CA ILE A 165 8.24 5.92 8.37
C ILE A 165 6.95 6.64 8.74
N SER A 166 6.51 7.60 7.90
CA SER A 166 5.19 8.20 8.06
C SER A 166 4.15 7.21 7.54
N LEU A 167 3.25 6.77 8.41
CA LEU A 167 2.27 5.72 8.14
C LEU A 167 0.86 6.23 8.41
N ILE A 168 -0.08 5.93 7.50
CA ILE A 168 -1.52 6.08 7.72
C ILE A 168 -2.19 4.73 7.38
N LEU A 169 -3.04 4.25 8.28
CA LEU A 169 -3.79 3.00 8.14
C LEU A 169 -5.30 3.31 8.01
N SER A 170 -5.99 2.68 7.06
CA SER A 170 -7.43 2.90 6.86
C SER A 170 -8.31 2.34 7.98
N SER A 171 -7.82 1.34 8.71
CA SER A 171 -8.51 0.73 9.83
C SER A 171 -7.77 1.07 11.12
N GLN A 172 -8.38 1.90 11.97
CA GLN A 172 -7.95 2.00 13.36
C GLN A 172 -8.05 0.60 13.97
N LEU A 173 -6.99 0.17 14.66
CA LEU A 173 -6.78 -1.17 15.25
C LEU A 173 -7.97 -1.76 16.05
N ASN A 174 -8.96 -0.94 16.41
CA ASN A 174 -10.08 -1.27 17.29
C ASN A 174 -11.49 -1.29 16.65
N GLN A 175 -11.67 -1.09 15.34
CA GLN A 175 -13.01 -1.13 14.73
C GLN A 175 -13.35 -2.53 14.16
N PHE A 176 -13.88 -3.38 15.05
CA PHE A 176 -14.17 -4.82 14.86
C PHE A 176 -15.48 -5.14 14.10
N SER A 177 -15.91 -4.30 13.16
CA SER A 177 -17.18 -4.54 12.46
C SER A 177 -16.93 -5.18 11.10
N HIS A 178 -17.16 -6.49 11.00
CA HIS A 178 -17.09 -7.26 9.75
C HIS A 178 -17.93 -6.69 8.59
N GLU A 179 -18.96 -5.88 8.89
CA GLU A 179 -19.77 -5.16 7.89
C GLU A 179 -19.20 -3.77 7.52
N ALA A 180 -18.41 -3.13 8.40
CA ALA A 180 -17.85 -1.79 8.16
C ALA A 180 -16.60 -1.82 7.28
N SER A 181 -15.82 -2.91 7.29
CA SER A 181 -14.65 -3.07 6.43
C SER A 181 -15.00 -3.12 4.94
N ALA A 182 -16.19 -3.60 4.58
CA ALA A 182 -16.69 -3.55 3.20
C ALA A 182 -17.13 -2.14 2.77
N LEU A 183 -17.61 -1.31 3.71
CA LEU A 183 -17.94 0.10 3.46
C LEU A 183 -16.70 1.02 3.44
N GLY A 184 -15.65 0.70 4.22
CA GLY A 184 -14.44 1.53 4.36
C GLY A 184 -13.50 1.50 3.15
N ASN A 185 -13.47 0.38 2.42
CA ASN A 185 -12.65 0.23 1.22
C ASN A 185 -13.13 1.22 0.14
N GLY A 186 -12.23 2.03 -0.39
CA GLY A 186 -12.57 3.13 -1.29
C GLY A 186 -12.99 4.44 -0.60
N LEU A 187 -13.49 4.43 0.63
CA LEU A 187 -13.73 5.66 1.40
C LEU A 187 -12.42 6.29 1.84
N PHE A 188 -11.49 5.49 2.37
CA PHE A 188 -10.16 5.96 2.75
C PHE A 188 -9.46 6.66 1.58
N THR A 189 -9.37 5.98 0.44
CA THR A 189 -8.74 6.53 -0.76
C THR A 189 -9.50 7.74 -1.30
N SER A 190 -10.84 7.75 -1.23
CA SER A 190 -11.64 8.91 -1.65
C SER A 190 -11.39 10.14 -0.77
N ALA A 191 -11.40 9.97 0.56
CA ALA A 191 -11.12 11.04 1.52
C ALA A 191 -9.69 11.56 1.36
N LEU A 192 -8.71 10.67 1.17
CA LEU A 192 -7.32 11.04 0.87
C LEU A 192 -7.24 11.92 -0.37
N LEU A 193 -7.90 11.53 -1.46
CA LEU A 193 -7.91 12.28 -2.71
C LEU A 193 -8.65 13.61 -2.58
N GLU A 194 -9.68 13.68 -1.75
CA GLU A 194 -10.37 14.93 -1.44
C GLU A 194 -9.46 15.87 -0.65
N ALA A 195 -8.78 15.38 0.39
CA ALA A 195 -7.78 16.15 1.15
C ALA A 195 -6.67 16.70 0.24
N LEU A 196 -6.13 15.86 -0.64
CA LEU A 196 -5.10 16.25 -1.60
C LEU A 196 -5.56 17.35 -2.56
N ARG A 197 -6.82 17.29 -3.02
CA ARG A 197 -7.41 18.33 -3.87
C ARG A 197 -7.75 19.59 -3.09
N TYR A 198 -8.11 19.47 -1.82
CA TYR A 198 -8.47 20.61 -0.97
C TYR A 198 -7.24 21.41 -0.55
N TYR A 199 -6.19 20.73 -0.09
CA TYR A 199 -4.98 21.36 0.43
C TYR A 199 -3.92 21.64 -0.65
N HIS A 200 -4.03 21.04 -1.84
CA HIS A 200 -3.05 21.20 -2.93
C HIS A 200 -1.60 21.01 -2.45
N THR A 201 -0.74 22.03 -2.62
CA THR A 201 0.67 22.00 -2.21
C THR A 201 0.90 22.30 -0.73
N ASP A 202 -0.12 22.78 -0.02
CA ASP A 202 -0.04 23.18 1.39
C ASP A 202 -0.37 22.02 2.35
N ILE A 203 -0.52 20.81 1.80
CA ILE A 203 -0.85 19.63 2.58
C ILE A 203 0.30 19.22 3.51
N THR A 204 -0.05 18.97 4.77
CA THR A 204 0.87 18.43 5.78
C THR A 204 0.40 17.05 6.23
N LEU A 205 1.26 16.33 6.96
CA LEU A 205 0.85 15.07 7.59
C LEU A 205 -0.27 15.29 8.62
N GLU A 206 -0.27 16.42 9.32
CA GLU A 206 -1.32 16.79 10.29
C GLU A 206 -2.66 17.02 9.58
N ASN A 207 -2.66 17.74 8.45
CA ASN A 207 -3.86 17.94 7.64
C ASN A 207 -4.45 16.61 7.13
N LEU A 208 -3.58 15.64 6.80
CA LEU A 208 -4.01 14.31 6.36
C LEU A 208 -4.59 13.49 7.51
N ASP A 209 -3.97 13.55 8.69
CA ASP A 209 -4.49 12.88 9.89
C ASP A 209 -5.89 13.40 10.23
N GLU A 210 -6.05 14.72 10.35
CA GLU A 210 -7.34 15.37 10.67
C GLU A 210 -8.45 15.06 9.66
N TYR A 211 -8.11 14.91 8.38
CA TYR A 211 -9.10 14.67 7.33
C TYR A 211 -9.52 13.19 7.24
N LEU A 212 -8.67 12.28 7.70
CA LEU A 212 -8.86 10.83 7.58
C LEU A 212 -9.38 10.17 8.86
N THR A 213 -9.39 10.89 10.00
CA THR A 213 -9.94 10.45 11.30
C THR A 213 -11.28 11.09 11.64
#